data_AF-A0A5E4LNE0-F1
#
_entry.id   AF-A0A5E4LNE0-F1
#
_cell.length_a   1.000
_cell.length_b   1.000
_cell.length_c   1.000
_cell.angle_alpha   90.00
_cell.angle_beta   90.00
_cell.angle_gamma   90.00
#
_symmetry.space_group_name_H-M   'P 1'
#
loop_
_entity.id
_entity.type
_entity.pdbx_description
1 polymer ?
#
loop_
_entity_poly.entity_id
_entity_poly.type
_entity_poly.pdbx_seq_one_letter_code
_entity_poly.pdbx_strand_id
1 'polypeptide(L)' 'MVTTIQLHEETLELLKKLRDLSSARSYEEAIIRVVKKELKPKSGYGLIRGRITRSELAAMMREEHVE' A
#
# COMPACT_ATOMS: atom_id res chain seq x y z
N MET A 1 -9.83 11.67 -8.58
CA MET A 1 -10.25 12.50 -7.43
C MET A 1 -9.08 12.54 -6.47
N VAL A 2 -8.65 13.73 -6.07
CA VAL A 2 -7.56 13.88 -5.09
C VAL A 2 -8.21 13.95 -3.72
N THR A 3 -7.74 13.12 -2.79
CA THR A 3 -8.21 13.13 -1.40
C THR A 3 -7.12 13.74 -0.55
N THR A 4 -7.44 14.82 0.16
CA THR A 4 -6.53 15.41 1.15
C THR A 4 -6.70 14.67 2.46
N ILE A 5 -5.59 14.26 3.06
CA ILE A 5 -5.55 13.68 4.40
C ILE A 5 -4.66 14.56 5.29
N GLN A 6 -5.02 14.68 6.55
CA GLN A 6 -4.16 15.32 7.55
C GLN A 6 -3.24 14.27 8.15
N LEU A 7 -1.96 14.62 8.27
CA LEU A 7 -0.93 13.74 8.82
C LEU A 7 -0.16 14.49 9.90
N HIS A 8 0.24 13.78 10.95
CA HIS A 8 1.23 14.27 11.89
C HIS A 8 2.60 14.37 11.20
N GLU A 9 3.44 15.28 11.68
CA GLU A 9 4.76 15.56 11.09
C GLU A 9 5.68 14.33 11.12
N GLU A 10 5.64 13.57 12.22
CA GLU A 10 6.37 12.31 12.39
C GLU A 10 5.99 11.29 11.30
N THR A 11 4.69 11.18 11.00
CA THR A 11 4.19 10.29 9.94
C THR A 11 4.66 10.73 8.56
N LEU A 12 4.72 12.05 8.32
CA LEU A 12 5.24 12.59 7.07
C LEU A 12 6.74 12.30 6.89
N GLU A 13 7.55 12.41 7.95
CA GLU A 13 8.95 12.02 7.91
C GLU A 13 9.14 10.54 7.59
N LEU A 14 8.34 9.67 8.21
CA LEU A 14 8.36 8.24 7.92
C LEU A 14 8.03 7.96 6.45
N LEU A 15 7.02 8.63 5.89
CA LEU A 15 6.62 8.48 4.49
C LEU A 15 7.71 8.96 3.52
N LYS A 16 8.43 10.05 3.85
CA LYS A 16 9.61 10.50 3.09
C LYS A 16 10.70 9.43 3.06
N LYS A 17 11.07 8.89 4.23
CA LYS A 17 12.06 7.82 4.35
C LYS A 17 11.63 6.58 3.55
N LEU A 18 10.37 6.16 3.65
CA LEU A 18 9.82 5.02 2.91
C LEU A 18 9.86 5.24 1.39
N ARG A 19 9.51 6.42 0.91
CA ARG A 19 9.58 6.76 -0.52
C ARG A 19 11.01 6.64 -1.04
N ASP A 20 11.97 7.19 -0.29
CA ASP A 20 13.37 7.22 -0.69
C ASP A 20 13.98 5.80 -0.68
N LEU A 21 13.72 5.02 0.38
CA LEU A 21 14.16 3.61 0.47
C LEU A 21 13.56 2.71 -0.61
N SER A 22 12.33 2.99 -1.01
CA SER A 22 11.64 2.20 -2.04
C SER A 22 11.85 2.73 -3.45
N SER A 23 12.62 3.81 -3.64
CA SER A 23 12.79 4.53 -4.92
C SER A 23 11.45 4.77 -5.63
N ALA A 24 10.45 5.20 -4.87
CA ALA A 24 9.11 5.49 -5.37
C ALA A 24 8.99 6.95 -5.85
N ARG A 25 8.18 7.19 -6.88
CA ARG A 25 7.96 8.53 -7.46
C ARG A 25 6.93 9.34 -6.66
N SER A 26 6.10 8.69 -5.86
CA SER A 26 5.11 9.31 -4.98
C SER A 26 4.95 8.55 -3.66
N TYR A 27 4.34 9.19 -2.66
CA TYR A 27 4.01 8.53 -1.39
C TYR A 27 3.01 7.39 -1.59
N GLU A 28 2.04 7.55 -2.47
CA GLU A 28 1.06 6.51 -2.81
C GLU A 28 1.75 5.28 -3.40
N GLU A 29 2.71 5.49 -4.30
CA GLU A 29 3.50 4.40 -4.87
C GLU A 29 4.33 3.69 -3.79
N ALA A 30 4.93 4.44 -2.86
CA ALA A 30 5.67 3.87 -1.74
C ALA A 30 4.77 2.98 -0.87
N ILE A 31 3.60 3.48 -0.48
CA ILE A 31 2.61 2.74 0.33
C ILE A 31 2.17 1.47 -0.41
N ILE A 32 1.81 1.57 -1.70
CA ILE A 32 1.39 0.41 -2.50
C ILE A 32 2.50 -0.65 -2.57
N ARG A 33 3.77 -0.24 -2.74
CA ARG A 33 4.91 -1.18 -2.80
C ARG A 33 5.12 -1.91 -1.47
N VAL A 34 5.06 -1.17 -0.36
CA VAL A 34 5.22 -1.73 0.99
C VAL A 34 4.09 -2.70 1.31
N VAL A 35 2.84 -2.27 1.13
CA VAL A 35 1.66 -3.10 1.39
C VAL A 35 1.68 -4.36 0.52
N LYS A 36 2.03 -4.26 -0.77
CA LYS A 36 2.18 -5.44 -1.63
C LYS A 36 3.31 -6.37 -1.20
N LYS A 37 4.38 -5.86 -0.57
CA LYS A 37 5.49 -6.68 -0.07
C LYS A 37 5.07 -7.44 1.18
N GLU A 38 4.35 -6.80 2.09
CA GLU A 38 3.85 -7.42 3.33
C GLU A 38 2.68 -8.39 3.06
N LEU A 39 1.80 -8.06 2.11
CA LEU A 39 0.68 -8.92 1.70
C LEU A 39 1.09 -10.03 0.73
N LYS A 40 2.35 -10.07 0.26
CA LYS A 40 2.81 -11.18 -0.58
C LYS A 40 2.88 -12.44 0.29
N PRO A 41 2.07 -13.49 0.00
CA PRO A 41 2.17 -14.73 0.74
C PRO A 41 3.58 -15.30 0.55
N LYS A 42 4.24 -15.62 1.68
CA LYS A 42 5.56 -16.26 1.70
C LYS A 42 5.47 -17.70 1.18
N SER A 43 5.28 -17.91 -0.13
CA SER A 43 5.71 -19.14 -0.83
C SER A 43 5.50 -19.01 -2.34
N GLY A 44 6.39 -19.62 -3.11
CA GLY A 44 6.44 -19.62 -4.58
C GLY A 44 5.26 -20.27 -5.32
N TYR A 45 4.09 -20.39 -4.69
CA TYR A 45 2.87 -20.95 -5.29
C TYR A 45 1.94 -19.89 -5.94
N GLY A 46 2.20 -18.60 -5.75
CA GLY A 46 1.34 -17.52 -6.24
C GLY A 46 1.52 -17.13 -7.72
N LEU A 47 2.42 -17.81 -8.45
CA LEU A 47 2.74 -17.53 -9.86
C LEU A 47 1.54 -17.67 -10.83
N ILE A 48 0.39 -18.15 -10.36
CA ILE A 48 -0.83 -18.36 -11.16
C ILE A 48 -1.97 -17.37 -10.83
N ARG A 49 -1.91 -16.57 -9.74
CA ARG A 49 -3.00 -15.64 -9.38
C ARG A 49 -2.71 -14.20 -9.82
N GLY A 50 -2.33 -14.05 -11.09
CA GLY A 50 -2.27 -12.75 -11.75
C GLY A 50 -3.63 -12.05 -11.72
N ARG A 51 -3.59 -10.74 -11.44
CA ARG A 51 -4.72 -9.79 -11.41
C ARG A 51 -5.56 -9.77 -10.13
N ILE A 52 -4.96 -9.36 -9.03
CA ILE A 52 -5.71 -8.56 -8.04
C ILE A 52 -5.69 -7.10 -8.55
N THR A 53 -6.86 -6.62 -8.95
CA THR A 53 -7.08 -5.28 -9.47
C THR A 53 -7.17 -4.25 -8.35
N ARG A 54 -6.93 -2.96 -8.63
CA ARG A 54 -6.98 -1.88 -7.63
C ARG A 54 -8.33 -1.84 -6.87
N SER A 55 -9.41 -2.28 -7.51
CA SER A 55 -10.76 -2.40 -6.95
C SER A 55 -10.87 -3.43 -5.83
N GLU A 56 -10.20 -4.58 -5.97
CA GLU A 56 -10.24 -5.63 -4.95
C GLU A 56 -9.44 -5.23 -3.71
N LEU A 57 -8.31 -4.52 -3.91
CA LEU A 57 -7.56 -3.95 -2.79
C LEU A 57 -8.40 -2.94 -1.99
N ALA A 58 -9.19 -2.11 -2.66
CA ALA A 58 -10.09 -1.15 -2.01
C ALA A 58 -11.33 -1.81 -1.37
N ALA A 59 -11.70 -3.03 -1.78
CA ALA A 59 -12.78 -3.79 -1.13
C ALA A 59 -12.28 -4.39 0.18
N MET A 60 -11.09 -4.97 0.19
CA MET A 60 -10.49 -5.57 1.39
C MET A 60 -10.27 -4.55 2.52
N MET A 61 -9.85 -3.32 2.20
CA MET A 61 -9.68 -2.26 3.19
C MET A 61 -11.01 -1.72 3.77
N ARG A 62 -12.16 -2.05 3.17
CA ARG A 62 -13.48 -1.64 3.69
C ARG A 62 -14.07 -2.67 4.65
N GLU A 63 -13.68 -3.94 4.54
CA GLU A 63 -14.21 -5.01 5.40
C GLU A 63 -13.58 -5.00 6.81
N GLU A 64 -12.40 -4.40 7.01
CA GLU A 64 -11.79 -4.23 8.34
C GLU A 64 -12.44 -3.14 9.22
N HIS A 65 -13.46 -2.43 8.73
CA HIS A 65 -14.17 -1.38 9.47
C HIS A 65 -15.59 -1.78 9.94
N VAL A 66 -15.89 -3.08 9.98
CA VAL A 66 -17.15 -3.62 10.53
C VAL A 66 -16.84 -4.58 11.68
N GLU A 67 -16.44 -4.02 12.82
CA GLU A 67 -16.64 -4.59 14.17
C GLU A 67 -16.92 -3.46 15.15
#